data_AF-A0A350X5T7-F1
#
_entry.id   AF-A0A350X5T7-F1
#
_cell.length_a   1.000
_cell.length_b   1.000
_cell.length_c   1.000
_cell.angle_alpha   90.00
_cell.angle_beta   90.00
_cell.angle_gamma   90.00
#
_symmetry.space_group_name_H-M   'P 1'
#
loop_
_entity.id
_entity.type
_entity.pdbx_description
1 polymer ?
#
loop_
_entity_poly.entity_id
_entity_poly.type
_entity_poly.pdbx_seq_one_letter_code
_entity_poly.pdbx_strand_id
1 'polypeptide(L)'
;MPHPLYVAFIWHQHQPLYKSRSNTALSDGDADVLATSEYRLPWVRLHGTKDYLDLVLLLERYPKLHQTVNLVPSLILQLEDYIAGTAVDPYLAVA
;
A
#
# COMPACT_ATOMS: atom_id res chain seq x y z
N MET A 1 -44.13 0.60 13.53
CA MET A 1 -43.28 1.50 12.72
C MET A 1 -42.14 0.68 12.16
N PRO A 2 -41.78 0.79 10.87
CA PRO A 2 -40.60 0.11 10.35
C PRO A 2 -39.37 0.70 11.03
N HIS A 3 -38.54 -0.16 11.62
CA HIS A 3 -37.25 0.26 12.18
C HIS A 3 -36.24 0.42 11.02
N PRO A 4 -35.44 1.49 11.00
CA PRO A 4 -34.42 1.64 9.98
C PRO A 4 -33.37 0.52 10.07
N LEU A 5 -32.94 0.01 8.92
CA LEU A 5 -31.83 -0.93 8.83
C LEU A 5 -30.52 -0.18 9.00
N TYR A 6 -29.74 -0.54 10.02
CA TYR A 6 -28.39 -0.02 10.22
C TYR A 6 -27.40 -0.85 9.41
N VAL A 7 -26.62 -0.18 8.56
CA VAL A 7 -25.60 -0.82 7.71
C VAL A 7 -24.23 -0.25 8.08
N ALA A 8 -23.23 -1.11 8.24
CA ALA A 8 -21.85 -0.74 8.47
C ALA A 8 -20.97 -1.27 7.33
N PHE A 9 -20.27 -0.36 6.64
CA PHE A 9 -19.24 -0.72 5.67
C PHE A 9 -17.87 -0.74 6.34
N ILE A 10 -17.17 -1.87 6.25
CA ILE A 10 -15.83 -2.04 6.79
C ILE A 10 -14.92 -2.56 5.68
N TRP A 11 -13.94 -1.75 5.31
CA TRP A 11 -12.96 -2.07 4.28
C TRP A 11 -11.65 -2.49 4.95
N HIS A 12 -11.24 -3.73 4.76
CA HIS A 12 -9.96 -4.24 5.25
C HIS A 12 -8.95 -4.28 4.11
N GLN A 13 -8.07 -3.29 4.06
CA GLN A 13 -7.00 -3.23 3.05
C GLN A 13 -5.75 -3.90 3.60
N HIS A 14 -5.44 -5.05 3.03
CA HIS A 14 -4.32 -5.89 3.43
C HIS A 14 -3.46 -6.23 2.23
N GLN A 15 -2.14 -6.11 2.42
CA GLN A 15 -1.15 -6.72 1.55
C GLN A 15 -0.15 -7.50 2.43
N PRO A 16 0.20 -8.75 2.06
CA PRO A 16 1.33 -9.47 2.64
C PRO A 16 2.62 -8.65 2.57
N LEU A 17 3.59 -8.97 3.42
CA LEU A 17 4.94 -8.41 3.31
C LEU A 17 5.66 -9.00 2.10
N TYR A 18 5.79 -8.23 1.02
CA TYR A 18 6.50 -8.61 -0.21
C TYR A 18 7.97 -8.16 -0.22
N LYS A 19 8.35 -7.30 0.71
CA LYS A 19 9.74 -6.86 0.93
C LYS A 19 10.64 -8.08 1.14
N SER A 20 11.66 -8.21 0.31
CA SER A 20 12.66 -9.27 0.41
C SER A 20 13.46 -9.08 1.70
N ARG A 21 13.78 -10.21 2.34
CA ARG A 21 14.70 -10.23 3.48
C ARG A 21 16.16 -10.09 3.06
N SER A 22 16.47 -10.25 1.77
CA SER A 22 17.80 -9.99 1.23
C SER A 22 17.95 -8.50 1.03
N ASN A 23 18.53 -7.84 2.02
CA ASN A 23 19.25 -6.60 1.84
C ASN A 23 20.50 -6.90 1.00
N THR A 24 20.33 -6.96 -0.32
CA THR A 24 21.42 -6.80 -1.28
C THR A 24 21.88 -5.35 -1.13
N ALA A 25 22.98 -5.15 -0.39
CA ALA A 25 23.77 -3.95 -0.60
C ALA A 25 24.16 -3.97 -2.08
N LEU A 26 23.49 -3.17 -2.90
CA LEU A 26 24.00 -2.88 -4.22
C LEU A 26 25.27 -2.06 -3.98
N SER A 27 26.40 -2.66 -4.34
CA SER A 27 27.76 -2.11 -4.32
C SER A 27 28.60 -2.31 -3.05
N ASP A 28 29.75 -2.93 -3.29
CA ASP A 28 30.94 -2.84 -2.47
C ASP A 28 31.34 -1.37 -2.29
N GLY A 29 31.22 -0.84 -1.07
CA GLY A 29 32.11 0.22 -0.60
C GLY A 29 31.62 1.67 -0.54
N ASP A 30 30.46 2.03 -1.09
CA ASP A 30 29.96 3.42 -1.01
C ASP A 30 28.84 3.57 0.03
N ALA A 31 29.16 4.25 1.13
CA ALA A 31 28.31 4.44 2.31
C ALA A 31 27.06 5.34 2.10
N ASP A 32 26.70 5.62 0.84
CA ASP A 32 25.55 6.47 0.46
C ASP A 32 24.46 5.68 -0.30
N VAL A 33 24.57 4.35 -0.38
CA VAL A 33 23.47 3.53 -0.88
C VAL A 33 22.41 3.41 0.22
N LEU A 34 21.42 4.30 0.16
CA LEU A 34 20.13 4.14 0.83
C LEU A 34 19.72 2.66 0.72
N ALA A 35 19.58 1.96 1.84
CA ALA A 35 19.26 0.54 1.85
C ALA A 35 17.99 0.29 1.02
N THR A 36 18.17 -0.18 -0.21
CA THR A 36 17.09 -0.38 -1.17
C THR A 36 16.26 -1.58 -0.72
N SER A 37 14.96 -1.39 -0.74
CA SER A 37 13.98 -2.41 -0.35
C SER A 37 13.51 -3.13 -1.60
N GLU A 38 14.07 -4.31 -1.89
CA GLU A 38 13.63 -5.12 -3.01
C GLU A 38 12.26 -5.75 -2.74
N TYR A 39 11.32 -5.59 -3.67
CA TYR A 39 9.97 -6.14 -3.58
C TYR A 39 9.78 -7.29 -4.56
N ARG A 40 9.35 -8.46 -4.07
CA ARG A 40 9.14 -9.64 -4.94
C ARG A 40 7.92 -9.52 -5.84
N LEU A 41 6.92 -8.77 -5.40
CA LEU A 41 5.65 -8.61 -6.11
C LEU A 41 5.20 -7.15 -6.02
N PRO A 42 4.56 -6.62 -7.09
CA PRO A 42 4.24 -5.20 -7.22
C PRO A 42 2.91 -4.81 -6.56
N TRP A 43 2.31 -5.71 -5.77
CA TRP A 43 0.89 -5.62 -5.41
C TRP A 43 0.55 -4.43 -4.51
N VAL A 44 1.46 -4.01 -3.63
CA VAL A 44 1.27 -2.79 -2.84
C VAL A 44 1.14 -1.56 -3.75
N ARG A 45 2.02 -1.42 -4.74
CA ARG A 45 1.97 -0.32 -5.71
C ARG A 45 0.74 -0.41 -6.61
N LEU A 46 0.46 -1.59 -7.17
CA LEU A 46 -0.63 -1.76 -8.12
C LEU A 46 -1.99 -1.56 -7.46
N HIS A 47 -2.27 -2.20 -6.31
CA HIS A 47 -3.53 -2.00 -5.61
C HIS A 47 -3.62 -0.62 -4.95
N GLY A 48 -2.50 -0.08 -4.46
CA GLY A 48 -2.43 1.27 -3.90
C GLY A 48 -2.85 2.33 -4.91
N THR A 49 -2.33 2.26 -6.13
CA THR A 49 -2.59 3.25 -7.19
C THR A 49 -3.90 3.02 -7.95
N LYS A 50 -4.40 1.78 -7.99
CA LYS A 50 -5.61 1.41 -8.73
C LYS A 50 -6.88 1.40 -7.88
N ASP A 51 -6.84 0.77 -6.71
CA ASP A 51 -8.08 0.38 -6.00
C ASP A 51 -8.24 1.13 -4.68
N TYR A 52 -7.18 1.23 -3.88
CA TYR A 52 -7.26 1.74 -2.51
C TYR A 52 -7.54 3.23 -2.44
N LEU A 53 -6.87 4.01 -3.30
CA LEU A 53 -7.09 5.46 -3.39
C LEU A 53 -8.50 5.78 -3.90
N ASP A 54 -8.91 5.14 -5.01
CA ASP A 54 -10.21 5.39 -5.63
C ASP A 54 -11.38 5.09 -4.69
N LEU A 55 -11.26 4.05 -3.86
CA LEU A 55 -12.26 3.71 -2.85
C LEU A 55 -12.40 4.80 -1.78
N VAL A 56 -11.30 5.43 -1.38
CA VAL A 56 -11.32 6.53 -0.41
C VAL A 56 -11.84 7.81 -1.06
N LEU A 57 -11.42 8.13 -2.28
CA LEU A 57 -11.89 9.31 -3.02
C LEU A 57 -13.39 9.24 -3.34
N LEU A 58 -13.97 8.04 -3.47
CA LEU A 58 -15.41 7.87 -3.63
C LEU A 58 -16.20 8.53 -2.48
N LEU A 59 -15.64 8.63 -1.27
CA LEU A 59 -16.30 9.27 -0.13
C LEU A 59 -16.61 10.74 -0.35
N GLU A 60 -15.78 11.45 -1.11
CA GLU A 60 -15.99 12.87 -1.40
C GLU A 60 -17.33 13.08 -2.13
N ARG A 61 -17.77 12.08 -2.91
CA ARG A 61 -19.06 12.10 -3.60
C ARG A 61 -20.23 11.73 -2.69
N TYR A 62 -19.99 11.07 -1.55
CA TYR A 62 -21.02 10.58 -0.64
C TYR A 62 -20.72 10.90 0.83
N PRO A 63 -20.66 12.18 1.22
CA PRO A 63 -20.20 12.60 2.56
C PRO A 63 -21.12 12.16 3.72
N LYS A 64 -22.34 11.68 3.42
CA LYS A 64 -23.28 11.13 4.42
C LYS A 64 -23.12 9.62 4.63
N LEU A 65 -22.34 8.93 3.80
CA LEU A 65 -22.08 7.51 3.94
C LEU A 65 -21.01 7.30 5.01
N HIS A 66 -21.32 6.48 6.02
CA HIS A 66 -20.36 6.12 7.06
C HIS A 66 -19.65 4.83 6.67
N GLN A 67 -18.31 4.88 6.60
CA GLN A 67 -17.49 3.70 6.35
C GLN A 67 -16.22 3.73 7.20
N THR A 68 -15.73 2.55 7.55
CA THR A 68 -14.47 2.37 8.27
C THR A 68 -13.46 1.72 7.33
N VAL A 69 -12.27 2.32 7.21
CA VAL A 69 -11.15 1.73 6.47
C VAL A 69 -10.09 1.29 7.48
N ASN A 70 -9.75 0.02 7.46
CA ASN A 70 -8.64 -0.54 8.21
C ASN A 70 -7.46 -0.79 7.27
N LEU A 71 -6.32 -0.18 7.58
CA LEU A 71 -5.06 -0.38 6.88
C LEU A 71 -4.15 -1.26 7.75
N VAL A 72 -3.70 -2.38 7.20
CA VAL A 72 -2.82 -3.30 7.93
C VAL A 72 -1.39 -2.75 7.99
N PRO A 73 -0.65 -2.88 9.11
CA PRO A 73 0.71 -2.35 9.23
C PRO A 73 1.68 -2.80 8.12
N SER A 74 1.56 -4.04 7.64
CA SER A 74 2.37 -4.54 6.52
C SER A 74 2.12 -3.77 5.22
N LEU A 75 0.89 -3.31 4.97
CA LEU A 75 0.58 -2.47 3.83
C LEU A 75 1.23 -1.09 3.99
N ILE A 76 1.06 -0.47 5.16
CA ILE A 76 1.59 0.89 5.45
C ILE A 76 3.12 0.91 5.30
N LEU A 77 3.83 -0.03 5.92
CA LEU A 77 5.29 -0.10 5.88
C LEU A 77 5.83 -0.15 4.44
N GLN A 78 5.15 -0.89 3.57
CA GLN A 78 5.60 -1.02 2.18
C GLN A 78 5.24 0.23 1.35
N LEU A 79 4.10 0.87 1.62
CA LEU A 79 3.76 2.16 1.01
C LEU A 79 4.78 3.24 1.38
N GLU A 80 5.24 3.26 2.63
CA GLU A 80 6.27 4.21 3.10
C GLU A 80 7.59 4.05 2.33
N ASP A 81 8.03 2.82 2.04
CA ASP A 81 9.21 2.59 1.20
C ASP A 81 9.02 3.11 -0.24
N TYR A 82 7.82 2.95 -0.82
CA TYR A 82 7.51 3.52 -2.14
C TYR A 82 7.50 5.05 -2.12
N ILE A 83 6.93 5.66 -1.08
CA ILE A 83 6.89 7.13 -0.90
C ILE A 83 8.31 7.69 -0.72
N ALA A 84 9.16 6.98 0.02
CA ALA A 84 10.55 7.36 0.26
C ALA A 84 11.47 7.15 -0.97
N GLY A 85 10.97 6.52 -2.03
CA GLY A 85 11.78 6.21 -3.22
C GLY A 85 12.83 5.12 -3.00
N THR A 86 12.73 4.36 -1.91
CA THR A 86 13.68 3.28 -1.57
C THR A 86 13.19 1.90 -2.01
N ALA A 87 11.93 1.80 -2.46
CA ALA A 87 11.35 0.57 -2.99
C ALA A 87 11.85 0.26 -4.40
N VAL A 88 12.45 -0.92 -4.57
CA VAL A 88 12.81 -1.48 -5.88
C VAL A 88 11.81 -2.56 -6.25
N ASP A 89 10.91 -2.22 -7.19
CA ASP A 89 9.95 -3.14 -7.79
C ASP A 89 10.47 -3.55 -9.19
N PRO A 90 10.85 -4.83 -9.40
CA PRO A 90 11.40 -5.27 -10.69
C PRO A 90 10.39 -5.11 -11.83
N TYR A 91 9.08 -5.13 -11.54
CA TYR A 91 8.04 -4.92 -12.54
C TYR A 91 7.83 -3.44 -12.89
N LEU A 92 8.27 -2.52 -12.03
CA LEU A 92 8.31 -1.09 -12.33
C LEU A 92 9.57 -0.72 -13.12
N ALA A 93 10.70 -1.37 -12.86
CA ALA A 93 11.97 -1.08 -13.52
C ALA A 93 11.99 -1.44 -15.02
N VAL A 94 11.12 -2.35 -15.45
CA VAL A 94 11.00 -2.77 -16.86
C VAL A 94 9.80 -2.15 -17.59
N ALA A 95 9.06 -1.26 -16.91
CA ALA A 95 7.85 -0.61 -17.45
C ALA A 95 8.18 0.67 -18.25
#